data_AF-A0A6G1R3W6-F1
#
_entry.id   AF-A0A6G1R3W6-F1
#
_cell.length_a   1.000
_cell.length_b   1.000
_cell.length_c   1.000
_cell.angle_alpha   90.00
_cell.angle_beta   90.00
_cell.angle_gamma   90.00
#
_symmetry.space_group_name_H-M   'P 1'
#
loop_
_entity.id
_entity.type
_entity.pdbx_description
1 polymer ?
#
loop_
_entity_poly.entity_id
_entity_poly.type
_entity_poly.pdbx_seq_one_letter_code
_entity_poly.pdbx_strand_id
1 'polypeptide(L)'
;EEVWEKLDAELDLLVVDMKPRVLKLQDRSERERCAVWIKKLYEPSGAGTGVGGRKNRNLYAKLLLHMLKRGVLEGPFTYKPEPGTLKTLPSYMSIYFDEPNSTRVQSSSPDCLPDRVVG
;
A
#
# COMPACT_ATOMS: atom_id res chain seq x y z
N GLU A 1 -2.01 -5.83 27.47
CA GLU A 1 -2.78 -5.77 26.21
C GLU A 1 -2.76 -4.42 25.47
N GLU A 2 -2.87 -3.28 26.16
CA GLU A 2 -3.33 -2.02 25.55
C GLU A 2 -2.61 -1.57 24.25
N VAL A 3 -1.29 -1.76 24.15
CA VAL A 3 -0.51 -1.37 22.94
C VAL A 3 -0.91 -2.19 21.71
N TRP A 4 -1.20 -3.47 21.91
CA TRP A 4 -1.56 -4.42 20.86
C TRP A 4 -2.96 -4.16 20.32
N GLU A 5 -3.90 -3.88 21.22
CA GLU A 5 -5.28 -3.51 20.89
C GLU A 5 -5.34 -2.20 20.11
N LYS A 6 -4.55 -1.19 20.50
CA LYS A 6 -4.43 0.07 19.76
C LYS A 6 -3.92 -0.15 18.33
N LEU A 7 -2.93 -1.03 18.15
CA LEU A 7 -2.41 -1.36 16.82
C LEU A 7 -3.40 -2.18 15.99
N ASP A 8 -4.23 -3.03 16.61
CA ASP A 8 -5.28 -3.76 15.89
C ASP A 8 -6.42 -2.82 15.47
N ALA A 9 -6.86 -1.94 16.37
CA ALA A 9 -7.86 -0.92 16.06
C ALA A 9 -7.39 0.04 14.94
N GLU A 10 -6.11 0.42 14.95
CA GLU A 10 -5.53 1.21 13.86
C GLU A 10 -5.59 0.48 12.51
N LEU A 11 -5.31 -0.83 12.48
CA LEU A 11 -5.44 -1.62 11.25
C LEU A 11 -6.89 -1.61 10.76
N ASP A 12 -7.84 -1.84 11.66
CA ASP A 12 -9.26 -1.90 11.31
C ASP A 12 -9.76 -0.59 10.69
N LEU A 13 -9.36 0.55 11.25
CA LEU A 13 -9.64 1.87 10.69
C LEU A 13 -9.07 2.03 9.28
N LEU A 14 -7.81 1.64 9.07
CA LEU A 14 -7.16 1.72 7.76
C LEU A 14 -7.88 0.84 6.73
N VAL A 15 -8.28 -0.38 7.10
CA VAL A 15 -8.95 -1.32 6.20
C VAL A 15 -10.36 -0.86 5.85
N VAL A 16 -11.10 -0.28 6.80
CA VAL A 16 -12.39 0.36 6.53
C VAL A 16 -12.25 1.42 5.44
N ASP A 17 -11.20 2.25 5.51
CA ASP A 17 -10.91 3.28 4.50
C ASP A 17 -10.44 2.71 3.15
N MET A 18 -9.81 1.54 3.13
CA MET A 18 -9.36 0.87 1.90
C MET A 18 -10.54 0.31 1.10
N LYS A 19 -11.52 -0.31 1.76
CA LYS A 19 -12.64 -1.03 1.11
C LYS A 19 -13.29 -0.24 -0.03
N PRO A 20 -13.80 1.00 0.17
CA PRO A 20 -14.43 1.75 -0.91
C PRO A 20 -13.45 2.14 -2.03
N ARG A 21 -12.14 2.23 -1.73
CA ARG A 21 -11.11 2.57 -2.73
C ARG A 21 -10.75 1.37 -3.58
N VAL A 22 -10.60 0.19 -2.97
CA VAL A 22 -10.40 -1.07 -3.68
C VAL A 22 -11.58 -1.35 -4.61
N LEU A 23 -12.82 -1.14 -4.15
CA LEU A 23 -14.01 -1.34 -4.98
C LEU A 23 -14.09 -0.38 -6.18
N LYS A 24 -13.42 0.79 -6.11
CA LYS A 24 -13.36 1.78 -7.19
C LYS A 24 -12.25 1.49 -8.22
N LEU A 25 -11.36 0.54 -7.98
CA LEU A 25 -10.31 0.16 -8.93
C LEU A 25 -10.95 -0.48 -10.17
N GLN A 26 -10.55 0.00 -11.34
CA GLN A 26 -11.05 -0.54 -12.62
C GLN A 26 -10.44 -1.91 -12.90
N ASP A 27 -9.13 -2.06 -12.67
CA ASP A 27 -8.39 -3.30 -12.89
C ASP A 27 -8.82 -4.38 -11.89
N ARG A 28 -9.25 -5.53 -12.42
CA ARG A 28 -9.67 -6.69 -11.61
C ARG A 28 -8.49 -7.34 -10.88
N SER A 29 -7.34 -7.44 -11.52
CA SER A 29 -6.12 -8.01 -10.96
C SER A 29 -5.57 -7.15 -9.82
N GLU A 30 -5.70 -5.82 -9.91
CA GLU A 30 -5.40 -4.91 -8.79
C GLU A 30 -6.33 -5.15 -7.60
N ARG A 31 -7.64 -5.29 -7.84
CA ARG A 31 -8.61 -5.61 -6.77
C ARG A 31 -8.28 -6.93 -6.08
N GLU A 32 -7.98 -7.96 -6.86
CA GLU A 32 -7.60 -9.27 -6.34
C GLU A 32 -6.29 -9.19 -5.54
N ARG A 33 -5.28 -8.48 -6.02
CA ARG A 33 -4.02 -8.25 -5.27
C ARG A 33 -4.28 -7.52 -3.96
N CYS A 34 -5.09 -6.46 -3.96
CA CYS A 34 -5.46 -5.74 -2.73
C CYS A 34 -6.15 -6.66 -1.72
N ALA A 35 -7.07 -7.53 -2.16
CA ALA A 35 -7.75 -8.47 -1.29
C ALA A 35 -6.77 -9.46 -0.63
N VAL A 36 -5.81 -10.00 -1.40
CA VAL A 36 -4.77 -10.90 -0.86
C VAL A 36 -3.86 -10.18 0.12
N TRP A 37 -3.48 -8.93 -0.16
CA TRP A 37 -2.69 -8.11 0.76
C TRP A 37 -3.45 -7.77 2.05
N ILE A 38 -4.71 -7.35 1.96
CA ILE A 38 -5.54 -7.08 3.13
C ILE A 38 -5.66 -8.35 3.98
N LYS A 39 -5.93 -9.51 3.37
CA LYS A 39 -5.95 -10.78 4.08
C LYS A 39 -4.62 -11.06 4.79
N LYS A 40 -3.49 -10.87 4.11
CA LYS A 40 -2.15 -11.06 4.68
C LYS A 40 -1.90 -10.19 5.92
N LEU A 41 -2.39 -8.95 5.92
CA LEU A 41 -2.25 -8.05 7.05
C LEU A 41 -3.01 -8.58 8.27
N TYR A 42 -4.18 -9.21 8.09
CA TYR A 42 -4.92 -9.82 9.19
C TYR A 42 -4.35 -11.17 9.68
N GLU A 43 -3.46 -11.82 8.94
CA GLU A 43 -2.90 -13.11 9.33
C GLU A 43 -1.93 -12.97 10.52
N PRO A 44 -2.20 -13.62 11.68
CA PRO A 44 -1.34 -13.52 12.87
C PRO A 44 0.08 -14.02 12.60
N SER A 45 0.20 -15.10 11.83
CA SER A 45 1.48 -15.68 11.38
C SER A 45 2.15 -14.85 10.28
N GLY A 46 1.36 -14.07 9.54
CA GLY A 46 1.77 -13.24 8.42
C GLY A 46 2.38 -11.91 8.86
N ALA A 47 1.84 -11.26 9.90
CA ALA A 47 2.33 -9.97 10.40
C ALA A 47 3.49 -10.08 11.39
N GLY A 48 3.73 -11.27 11.96
CA GLY A 48 4.68 -11.48 13.05
C GLY A 48 4.04 -11.27 14.42
N THR A 49 4.45 -12.07 15.40
CA THR A 49 3.93 -12.01 16.77
C THR A 49 4.57 -10.85 17.55
N GLY A 50 3.76 -10.08 18.28
CA GLY A 50 4.22 -8.97 19.14
C GLY A 50 4.13 -7.56 18.53
N VAL A 51 4.65 -6.55 19.26
CA VAL A 51 4.51 -5.12 18.92
C VAL A 51 5.16 -4.79 17.56
N GLY A 52 6.37 -5.31 17.30
CA GLY A 52 7.13 -5.00 16.10
C GLY A 52 6.43 -5.45 14.82
N GLY A 53 5.90 -6.68 14.81
CA GLY A 53 5.15 -7.22 13.68
C GLY A 53 3.88 -6.42 13.38
N ARG A 54 3.11 -6.08 14.42
CA ARG A 54 1.90 -5.24 14.30
C ARG A 54 2.21 -3.84 13.78
N LYS A 55 3.30 -3.21 14.25
CA LYS A 55 3.76 -1.91 13.72
C LYS A 55 4.13 -2.02 12.23
N ASN A 56 4.86 -3.07 11.85
CA ASN A 56 5.23 -3.30 10.44
C ASN A 56 3.98 -3.51 9.58
N ARG A 57 3.04 -4.35 10.01
CA ARG A 57 1.73 -4.54 9.36
C ARG A 57 0.98 -3.22 9.17
N ASN A 58 0.88 -2.41 10.21
CA ASN A 58 0.18 -1.13 10.12
C ASN A 58 0.90 -0.16 9.15
N LEU A 59 2.22 -0.24 9.04
CA LEU A 59 2.98 0.53 8.07
C LEU A 59 2.66 0.10 6.62
N TYR A 60 2.59 -1.20 6.33
CA TYR A 60 2.11 -1.70 5.04
C TYR A 60 0.67 -1.25 4.76
N ALA A 61 -0.21 -1.29 5.76
CA ALA A 61 -1.58 -0.82 5.61
C ALA A 61 -1.63 0.68 5.26
N LYS A 62 -0.85 1.52 5.94
CA LYS A 62 -0.74 2.95 5.61
C LYS A 62 -0.25 3.16 4.18
N LEU A 63 0.77 2.42 3.76
CA LEU A 63 1.30 2.51 2.40
C LEU A 63 0.26 2.10 1.35
N LEU A 64 -0.44 0.98 1.56
CA LEU A 64 -1.50 0.52 0.66
C LEU A 64 -2.62 1.56 0.56
N LEU A 65 -3.07 2.10 1.68
CA LEU A 65 -4.12 3.13 1.69
C LEU A 65 -3.66 4.41 0.96
N HIS A 66 -2.39 4.81 1.12
CA HIS A 66 -1.82 5.94 0.40
C HIS A 66 -1.82 5.71 -1.12
N MET A 67 -1.38 4.53 -1.57
CA MET A 67 -1.39 4.16 -2.99
C MET A 67 -2.81 4.10 -3.57
N LEU A 68 -3.75 3.53 -2.81
CA LEU A 68 -5.18 3.54 -3.15
C LEU A 68 -5.80 4.95 -3.17
N LYS A 69 -5.27 5.89 -2.37
CA LYS A 69 -5.66 7.32 -2.43
C LYS A 69 -5.22 7.98 -3.73
N ARG A 70 -4.04 7.62 -4.25
CA ARG A 70 -3.49 8.14 -5.51
C ARG A 70 -3.99 7.40 -6.75
N GLY A 71 -4.50 6.18 -6.58
CA GLY A 71 -4.96 5.32 -7.67
C GLY A 71 -3.82 4.66 -8.44
N VAL A 72 -2.65 4.50 -7.81
CA VAL A 72 -1.47 3.84 -8.39
C VAL A 72 -0.92 2.86 -7.37
N LEU A 73 -0.89 1.58 -7.69
CA LEU A 73 -0.28 0.53 -6.86
C LEU A 73 1.15 0.26 -7.32
N GLU A 74 2.11 0.44 -6.43
CA GLU A 74 3.54 0.26 -6.70
C GLU A 74 4.22 -0.61 -5.63
N GLY A 75 5.51 -0.90 -5.84
CA GLY A 75 6.34 -1.60 -4.88
C GLY A 75 5.79 -2.98 -4.52
N PRO A 76 5.58 -3.31 -3.23
CA PRO A 76 5.17 -4.65 -2.83
C PRO A 76 3.77 -5.04 -3.36
N PHE A 77 2.91 -4.05 -3.63
CA PHE A 77 1.53 -4.30 -4.04
C PHE A 77 1.38 -4.60 -5.53
N THR A 78 2.46 -4.50 -6.32
CA THR A 78 2.45 -4.96 -7.72
C THR A 78 2.46 -6.48 -7.81
N TYR A 79 2.86 -7.18 -6.75
CA TYR A 79 2.90 -8.63 -6.68
C TYR A 79 2.02 -9.15 -5.54
N LYS A 80 1.79 -10.47 -5.52
CA LYS A 80 1.16 -11.11 -4.36
C LYS A 80 2.14 -11.11 -3.18
N PRO A 81 1.67 -10.97 -1.93
CA PRO A 81 2.53 -11.04 -0.76
C PRO A 81 3.20 -12.42 -0.68
N GLU A 82 4.47 -12.42 -0.25
CA GLU A 82 5.21 -13.66 -0.03
C GLU A 82 4.57 -14.49 1.12
N PRO A 83 4.70 -15.83 1.08
CA PRO A 83 4.34 -16.68 2.20
C PRO A 83 5.25 -16.40 3.42
N GLY A 84 4.77 -16.71 4.63
CA GLY A 84 5.53 -16.50 5.87
C GLY A 84 5.38 -15.10 6.47
N THR A 85 6.37 -14.65 7.23
CA THR A 85 6.29 -13.37 7.94
C THR A 85 6.55 -12.16 7.03
N LEU A 86 5.80 -11.08 7.24
CA LEU A 86 5.92 -9.80 6.57
C LEU A 86 7.32 -9.25 6.79
N LYS A 87 8.09 -9.18 5.71
CA LYS A 87 9.41 -8.52 5.70
C LYS A 87 9.26 -7.07 6.15
N THR A 88 10.25 -6.58 6.91
CA THR A 88 10.31 -5.17 7.28
C THR A 88 10.29 -4.30 6.03
N LEU A 89 9.42 -3.29 6.03
CA LEU A 89 9.34 -2.35 4.93
C LEU A 89 10.69 -1.63 4.76
N PRO A 90 11.32 -1.61 3.56
CA PRO A 90 12.56 -0.89 3.35
C PRO A 90 12.46 0.60 3.72
N SER A 91 13.52 1.19 4.25
CA SER A 91 13.52 2.59 4.70
C SER A 91 13.16 3.57 3.59
N TYR A 92 13.54 3.30 2.33
CA TYR A 92 13.19 4.14 1.19
C TYR A 92 11.67 4.25 0.96
N MET A 93 10.85 3.33 1.47
CA MET A 93 9.39 3.45 1.35
C MET A 93 8.81 4.61 2.14
N SER A 94 9.60 5.22 3.05
CA SER A 94 9.20 6.45 3.73
C SER A 94 8.91 7.61 2.78
N ILE A 95 9.49 7.63 1.57
CA ILE A 95 9.24 8.66 0.56
C ILE A 95 7.75 8.81 0.22
N TYR A 96 6.98 7.72 0.30
CA TYR A 96 5.54 7.75 0.04
C TYR A 96 4.76 8.46 1.15
N PHE A 97 5.33 8.58 2.36
CA PHE A 97 4.71 9.29 3.48
C PHE A 97 5.10 10.76 3.53
N ASP A 98 6.26 11.14 2.99
CA ASP A 98 6.77 12.51 2.95
C ASP A 98 6.25 13.32 1.75
N GLU A 99 5.69 12.67 0.72
CA GLU A 99 5.15 13.39 -0.45
C GLU A 99 3.90 14.20 -0.04
N PRO A 100 3.94 15.56 -0.07
CA PRO A 100 2.74 16.34 0.14
C PRO A 100 1.74 15.93 -0.94
N ASN A 101 0.51 15.60 -0.55
CA ASN A 101 -0.56 15.10 -1.41
C ASN A 101 -0.70 15.95 -2.68
N SER A 102 0.11 15.65 -3.69
CA SER A 102 0.16 16.40 -4.92
C SER A 102 -1.03 15.90 -5.71
N THR A 103 -2.12 16.63 -5.53
CA THR A 103 -3.25 16.67 -6.43
C THR A 103 -2.76 16.43 -7.84
N ARG A 104 -3.00 15.22 -8.34
CA ARG A 104 -2.85 14.87 -9.75
C ARG A 104 -3.77 15.82 -10.51
N VAL A 105 -3.21 16.95 -10.93
CA VAL A 105 -3.79 17.83 -11.93
C VAL A 105 -4.03 16.93 -13.14
N GLN A 106 -5.30 16.73 -13.46
CA GLN A 106 -5.69 16.35 -14.79
C GLN A 106 -5.23 17.47 -15.72
N SER A 107 -4.08 17.33 -16.35
CA SER A 107 -3.76 18.07 -17.57
C SER A 107 -3.46 17.05 -18.67
N SER A 108 -4.52 16.77 -19.42
CA SER A 108 -4.53 16.54 -20.87
C SER A 108 -3.23 16.17 -21.58
N SER A 109 -3.27 14.98 -22.20
CA SER A 109 -2.71 14.64 -23.52
C SER A 109 -1.19 14.60 -23.75
N PRO A 110 -0.76 13.84 -24.80
CA PRO A 110 0.55 13.21 -24.85
C PRO A 110 1.44 13.92 -25.86
N ASP A 111 2.53 14.55 -25.43
CA ASP A 111 3.55 14.95 -26.39
C ASP A 111 4.95 15.00 -25.79
N CYS A 112 5.90 14.61 -26.65
CA CYS A 112 7.34 14.78 -26.56
C CYS A 112 8.15 13.62 -25.94
N LEU A 113 8.27 12.56 -26.75
CA LEU A 113 9.47 11.72 -26.78
C LEU A 113 10.68 12.59 -27.19
N PRO A 114 11.82 12.56 -26.49
CA PRO A 114 13.03 13.20 -27.01
C PRO A 114 13.66 12.31 -28.08
N ASP A 115 13.61 12.84 -29.30
CA ASP A 115 14.35 12.43 -30.49
C ASP A 115 15.86 12.38 -30.20
N ARG A 116 16.47 11.19 -30.25
CA ARG A 116 17.94 11.04 -30.20
C ARG A 116 18.46 11.21 -31.62
N VAL A 117 18.90 12.42 -31.95
CA VAL A 117 19.67 12.69 -33.17
C VAL A 117 21.17 12.74 -32.89
N VAL A 118 21.86 12.13 -33.85
CA VAL A 118 23.30 11.95 -34.09
C VAL A 118 24.13 13.23 -33.95
N GLY A 119 25.35 13.04 -33.45
CA GLY A 119 26.52 13.89 -33.66
C GLY A 119 27.77 13.06 -33.50
#